data_AF-A0A4V3ARN6-F1
#
_entry.id   AF-A0A4V3ARN6-F1
#
_cell.length_a   1.000
_cell.length_b   1.000
_cell.length_c   1.000
_cell.angle_alpha   90.00
_cell.angle_beta   90.00
_cell.angle_gamma   90.00
#
_symmetry.space_group_name_H-M   'P 1'
#
loop_
_entity.id
_entity.type
_entity.pdbx_description
1 polymer ?
#
loop_
_entity_poly.entity_id
_entity_poly.type
_entity_poly.pdbx_seq_one_letter_code
_entity_poly.pdbx_strand_id
1 'polypeptide(L)'
;MKVLIFESWHEAPQLETSLELAEEYAENGHEVYYVHIGGILPYVEWYNGISKGISKFLYRKSVQHKIKLARKLINSQIQVATDSMLSGEEIESLYEELTFKNLEELKAYVWQGIDVGLAAASSHISVTNDLYPDTLVQNEVINRIIHSSKIVATSFQKWLDKIAPDLVLFRNGRVATYRPILRICQREKQQFLVHDRACDKFHYSLGPTYRHDWEMRKDELEENWEKSVLPLSTKQKIGRDFFEERKVRKNDSFTVFAKDQKVGMLPSSWNKDNFNVVYFNSSISEYAAVGDEVNPHVLFDSQEDSLVEIARHLSNRPNTKLYLRLHPNLINQSRQEKELWYNLESEQINVIKPDSPIDTYALIEQADLVICYLSTVGVEAAYCGTPTISLSHSLYSRLDVVYQPATKEELFELLDAENLPAKPNERCLEYGFYMKTHGIKHKYFHALTHQSGRYKGVDLQKLDFKQTKRKLISPLEEIYRKFIKMNKN
;
A
#
# COMPACT_ATOMS: atom_id res chain seq x y z
N MET A 1 13.46 7.63 28.96
CA MET A 1 12.15 7.05 28.62
C MET A 1 12.30 5.57 28.37
N LYS A 2 11.24 4.81 28.64
CA LYS A 2 11.07 3.41 28.23
C LYS A 2 10.41 3.35 26.86
N VAL A 3 11.00 2.60 25.95
CA VAL A 3 10.56 2.51 24.56
C VAL A 3 10.27 1.05 24.22
N LEU A 4 9.05 0.77 23.76
CA LEU A 4 8.65 -0.55 23.28
C LEU A 4 8.53 -0.54 21.77
N ILE A 5 9.35 -1.34 21.09
CA ILE A 5 9.23 -1.61 19.65
C ILE A 5 8.58 -2.98 19.51
N PHE A 6 7.37 -3.03 18.95
CA PHE A 6 6.58 -4.25 18.85
C PHE A 6 6.34 -4.63 17.39
N GLU A 7 6.88 -5.78 16.99
CA GLU A 7 6.95 -6.19 15.59
C GLU A 7 6.45 -7.62 15.36
N SER A 8 5.93 -7.85 14.16
CA SER A 8 5.56 -9.18 13.65
C SER A 8 6.18 -9.49 12.29
N TRP A 9 6.66 -8.46 11.59
CA TRP A 9 7.20 -8.55 10.24
C TRP A 9 8.71 -8.74 10.27
N HIS A 10 9.25 -9.64 9.46
CA HIS A 10 10.67 -10.01 9.52
C HIS A 10 11.38 -9.97 8.15
N GLU A 11 10.72 -9.42 7.12
CA GLU A 11 11.32 -9.22 5.80
C GLU A 11 11.85 -7.80 5.62
N ALA A 12 12.86 -7.69 4.76
CA ALA A 12 13.47 -6.42 4.44
C ALA A 12 12.55 -5.47 3.67
N PRO A 13 12.67 -4.15 3.89
CA PRO A 13 13.59 -3.50 4.83
C PRO A 13 12.99 -3.34 6.24
N GLN A 14 11.80 -3.87 6.51
CA GLN A 14 11.00 -3.48 7.67
C GLN A 14 11.57 -3.99 8.99
N LEU A 15 12.14 -5.21 8.98
CA LEU A 15 12.90 -5.71 10.11
C LEU A 15 14.05 -4.76 10.43
N GLU A 16 14.82 -4.40 9.41
CA GLU A 16 15.98 -3.52 9.52
C GLU A 16 15.60 -2.11 9.97
N THR A 17 14.48 -1.55 9.48
CA THR A 17 13.92 -0.27 9.96
C THR A 17 13.55 -0.32 11.43
N SER A 18 12.90 -1.39 11.89
CA SER A 18 12.54 -1.51 13.31
C SER A 18 13.78 -1.64 14.22
N LEU A 19 14.84 -2.31 13.73
CA LEU A 19 16.12 -2.42 14.43
C LEU A 19 16.92 -1.11 14.40
N GLU A 20 16.84 -0.35 13.31
CA GLU A 20 17.38 1.00 13.19
C GLU A 20 16.78 1.90 14.28
N LEU A 21 15.46 1.93 14.41
CA LEU A 21 14.78 2.67 15.48
C LEU A 21 15.22 2.20 16.87
N ALA A 22 15.34 0.88 17.10
CA ALA A 22 15.81 0.34 18.37
C ALA A 22 17.21 0.84 18.73
N GLU A 23 18.13 0.84 17.75
CA GLU A 23 19.49 1.31 17.91
C GLU A 23 19.54 2.80 18.23
N GLU A 24 18.83 3.62 17.45
CA GLU A 24 18.82 5.08 17.63
C GLU A 24 18.29 5.49 19.00
N TYR A 25 17.22 4.87 19.50
CA TYR A 25 16.72 5.19 20.84
C TYR A 25 17.69 4.70 21.94
N ALA A 26 18.32 3.53 21.78
CA ALA A 26 19.28 3.01 22.75
C ALA A 26 20.55 3.87 22.83
N GLU A 27 21.07 4.35 21.69
CA GLU A 27 22.23 5.25 21.63
C GLU A 27 21.96 6.62 22.28
N ASN A 28 20.70 7.07 22.27
CA ASN A 28 20.26 8.26 22.98
C ASN A 28 19.97 8.02 24.48
N GLY A 29 20.36 6.86 25.03
CA GLY A 29 20.27 6.55 26.45
C GLY A 29 18.88 6.17 26.93
N HIS A 30 18.00 5.72 26.03
CA HIS A 30 16.66 5.23 26.38
C HIS A 30 16.68 3.74 26.75
N GLU A 31 15.76 3.33 27.62
CA GLU A 31 15.55 1.92 27.94
C GLU A 31 14.69 1.28 26.84
N VAL A 32 15.30 0.46 25.98
CA VAL A 32 14.62 -0.07 24.79
C VAL A 32 14.28 -1.55 24.96
N TYR A 33 13.02 -1.87 24.70
CA TYR A 33 12.48 -3.21 24.61
C TYR A 33 12.08 -3.49 23.17
N TYR A 34 12.67 -4.52 22.58
CA TYR A 34 12.37 -4.95 21.21
C TYR A 34 11.68 -6.31 21.25
N VAL A 35 10.39 -6.35 20.89
CA VAL A 35 9.55 -7.54 20.93
C VAL A 35 9.18 -7.96 19.52
N HIS A 36 9.49 -9.21 19.14
CA HIS A 36 9.12 -9.75 17.83
C HIS A 36 8.36 -11.08 17.93
N ILE A 37 7.06 -11.07 17.65
CA ILE A 37 6.19 -12.25 17.81
C ILE A 37 5.81 -12.92 16.49
N GLY A 38 6.33 -12.47 15.35
CA GLY A 38 5.92 -12.97 14.03
C GLY A 38 6.07 -14.47 13.87
N GLY A 39 7.10 -15.06 14.47
CA GLY A 39 7.42 -16.49 14.34
C GLY A 39 6.42 -17.45 15.00
N ILE A 40 5.48 -16.96 15.80
CA ILE A 40 4.47 -17.79 16.49
C ILE A 40 3.05 -17.57 15.97
N LEU A 41 2.82 -16.57 15.12
CA LEU A 41 1.49 -16.24 14.62
C LEU A 41 0.97 -17.31 13.62
N PRO A 42 -0.33 -17.65 13.67
CA PRO A 42 -1.00 -18.48 12.66
C PRO A 42 -0.98 -17.88 11.24
N TYR A 43 -0.87 -16.56 11.15
CA TYR A 43 -0.84 -15.78 9.93
C TYR A 43 0.07 -14.56 10.10
N VAL A 44 0.85 -14.29 9.05
CA VAL A 44 1.57 -13.02 8.81
C VAL A 44 1.39 -12.73 7.33
N GLU A 45 1.19 -11.46 6.96
CA GLU A 45 0.93 -11.08 5.57
C GLU A 45 2.04 -11.60 4.64
N TRP A 46 1.70 -11.90 3.39
CA TRP A 46 2.63 -12.47 2.39
C TRP A 46 3.27 -13.82 2.75
N TYR A 47 2.82 -14.46 3.82
CA TYR A 47 3.19 -15.81 4.26
C TYR A 47 1.97 -16.73 4.37
N ASN A 48 1.01 -16.55 3.45
CA ASN A 48 -0.15 -17.42 3.31
C ASN A 48 0.31 -18.85 3.00
N GLY A 49 -0.12 -19.82 3.82
CA GLY A 49 0.24 -21.23 3.63
C GLY A 49 1.23 -21.80 4.64
N ILE A 50 1.48 -21.11 5.77
CA ILE A 50 2.02 -21.74 6.98
C ILE A 50 0.89 -22.54 7.66
N SER A 51 0.21 -23.41 6.92
CA SER A 51 -1.07 -23.95 7.35
C SER A 51 -0.93 -25.13 8.31
N LYS A 52 0.20 -25.86 8.33
CA LYS A 52 0.50 -26.94 9.29
C LYS A 52 1.95 -27.47 9.15
N GLY A 53 2.42 -28.18 10.19
CA GLY A 53 3.58 -29.08 10.14
C GLY A 53 4.95 -28.41 9.95
N ILE A 54 5.80 -29.03 9.13
CA ILE A 54 7.22 -28.65 8.91
C ILE A 54 7.34 -27.20 8.41
N SER A 55 6.40 -26.73 7.58
CA SER A 55 6.42 -25.36 7.05
C SER A 55 6.36 -24.28 8.15
N LYS A 56 5.52 -24.50 9.18
CA LYS A 56 5.40 -23.62 10.36
C LYS A 56 6.65 -23.66 11.22
N PHE A 57 7.20 -24.85 11.42
CA PHE A 57 8.45 -25.00 12.14
C PHE A 57 9.61 -24.27 11.45
N LEU A 58 9.78 -24.45 10.14
CA LEU A 58 10.84 -23.80 9.37
C LEU A 58 10.67 -22.28 9.34
N TYR A 59 9.44 -21.79 9.18
CA TYR A 59 9.15 -20.36 9.28
C TYR A 59 9.55 -19.78 10.64
N ARG A 60 9.12 -20.42 11.74
CA ARG A 60 9.49 -20.00 13.08
C ARG A 60 11.01 -19.99 13.27
N LYS A 61 11.71 -21.01 12.76
CA LYS A 61 13.18 -21.07 12.79
C LYS A 61 13.84 -19.97 11.97
N SER A 62 13.25 -19.60 10.82
CA SER A 62 13.66 -18.43 10.03
C SER A 62 13.64 -17.17 10.89
N VAL A 63 12.47 -16.82 11.44
CA VAL A 63 12.30 -15.62 12.26
C VAL A 63 13.27 -15.61 13.43
N GLN A 64 13.34 -16.72 14.20
CA GLN A 64 14.25 -16.85 15.34
C GLN A 64 15.72 -16.68 14.93
N HIS A 65 16.11 -17.19 13.76
CA HIS A 65 17.47 -17.02 13.26
C HIS A 65 17.77 -15.55 12.94
N LYS A 66 16.87 -14.86 12.22
CA LYS A 66 17.06 -13.43 11.88
C LYS A 66 17.17 -12.57 13.15
N ILE A 67 16.29 -12.78 14.13
CA ILE A 67 16.34 -12.05 15.41
C ILE A 67 17.59 -12.39 16.22
N LYS A 68 18.04 -13.66 16.22
CA LYS A 68 19.29 -14.06 16.89
C LYS A 68 20.52 -13.40 16.25
N LEU A 69 20.53 -13.24 14.92
CA LEU A 69 21.58 -12.50 14.23
C LEU A 69 21.52 -11.01 14.59
N ALA A 70 20.33 -10.39 14.51
CA ALA A 70 20.11 -8.99 14.85
C ALA A 70 20.59 -8.66 16.27
N ARG A 71 20.26 -9.52 17.26
CA ARG A 71 20.69 -9.36 18.66
C ARG A 71 22.21 -9.27 18.85
N LYS A 72 23.01 -9.84 17.94
CA LYS A 72 24.48 -9.75 17.98
C LYS A 72 25.02 -8.42 17.42
N LEU A 73 24.20 -7.69 16.67
CA LEU A 73 24.59 -6.49 15.93
C LEU A 73 24.08 -5.21 16.57
N ILE A 74 22.91 -5.27 17.20
CA ILE A 74 22.31 -4.14 17.89
C ILE A 74 22.95 -3.91 19.26
N ASN A 75 22.73 -2.71 19.82
CA ASN A 75 23.18 -2.30 21.14
C ASN A 75 22.81 -3.36 22.20
N SER A 76 23.80 -3.80 22.99
CA SER A 76 23.65 -4.86 23.98
C SER A 76 22.69 -4.53 25.13
N GLN A 77 22.36 -3.24 25.31
CA GLN A 77 21.39 -2.78 26.31
C GLN A 77 19.93 -3.01 25.86
N ILE A 78 19.68 -3.25 24.57
CA ILE A 78 18.35 -3.51 24.05
C ILE A 78 17.84 -4.85 24.56
N GLN A 79 16.69 -4.82 25.22
CA GLN A 79 16.03 -6.01 25.77
C GLN A 79 15.20 -6.68 24.67
N VAL A 80 15.70 -7.79 24.12
CA VAL A 80 15.05 -8.50 23.00
C VAL A 80 14.20 -9.68 23.51
N ALA A 81 12.94 -9.73 23.09
CA ALA A 81 12.03 -10.85 23.34
C ALA A 81 11.37 -11.36 22.05
N THR A 82 11.04 -12.65 22.02
CA THR A 82 10.34 -13.29 20.89
C THR A 82 9.13 -14.12 21.32
N ASP A 83 8.70 -13.98 22.57
CA ASP A 83 7.54 -14.66 23.12
C ASP A 83 6.33 -13.73 23.16
N SER A 84 5.13 -14.30 23.08
CA SER A 84 3.87 -13.54 23.16
C SER A 84 3.44 -13.20 24.58
N MET A 85 4.10 -13.70 25.62
CA MET A 85 3.55 -13.77 26.98
C MET A 85 2.20 -14.52 27.11
N LEU A 86 1.83 -15.33 26.11
CA LEU A 86 0.61 -16.15 26.14
C LEU A 86 0.95 -17.63 26.27
N SER A 87 0.19 -18.34 27.09
CA SER A 87 0.22 -19.80 27.13
C SER A 87 -0.39 -20.41 25.86
N GLY A 88 -0.18 -21.71 25.64
CA GLY A 88 -0.84 -22.43 24.54
C GLY A 88 -2.37 -22.38 24.65
N GLU A 89 -2.89 -22.59 25.85
CA GLU A 89 -4.33 -22.54 26.16
C GLU A 89 -4.91 -21.14 25.91
N GLU A 90 -4.19 -20.08 26.27
CA GLU A 90 -4.61 -18.70 25.98
C GLU A 90 -4.69 -18.46 24.47
N ILE A 91 -3.68 -18.90 23.71
CA ILE A 91 -3.68 -18.79 22.25
C ILE A 91 -4.85 -19.57 21.64
N GLU A 92 -5.10 -20.79 22.09
CA GLU A 92 -6.20 -21.64 21.60
C GLU A 92 -7.57 -21.03 21.92
N SER A 93 -7.75 -20.44 23.10
CA SER A 93 -8.99 -19.78 23.50
C SER A 93 -9.36 -18.54 22.68
N LEU A 94 -8.38 -17.92 22.01
CA LEU A 94 -8.59 -16.78 21.11
C LEU A 94 -9.10 -17.21 19.72
N TYR A 95 -9.06 -18.51 19.39
CA TYR A 95 -9.61 -19.01 18.15
C TYR A 95 -11.13 -19.16 18.26
N GLU A 96 -11.82 -18.69 17.24
CA GLU A 96 -13.27 -18.83 17.09
C GLU A 96 -13.55 -19.07 15.61
N GLU A 97 -14.40 -20.04 15.30
CA GLU A 97 -14.80 -20.31 13.91
C GLU A 97 -15.92 -19.36 13.50
N LEU A 98 -15.53 -18.29 12.80
CA LEU A 98 -16.43 -17.24 12.34
C LEU A 98 -16.81 -17.48 10.88
N THR A 99 -18.04 -17.14 10.50
CA THR A 99 -18.50 -17.18 9.11
C THR A 99 -19.11 -15.85 8.75
N PHE A 100 -18.65 -15.27 7.64
CA PHE A 100 -19.14 -14.00 7.10
C PHE A 100 -19.77 -14.26 5.72
N LYS A 101 -20.97 -13.74 5.48
CA LYS A 101 -21.70 -13.92 4.23
C LYS A 101 -21.14 -13.09 3.09
N ASN A 102 -20.50 -11.98 3.41
CA ASN A 102 -19.90 -11.06 2.46
C ASN A 102 -18.77 -10.22 3.10
N LEU A 103 -18.08 -9.45 2.26
CA LEU A 103 -16.98 -8.59 2.67
C LEU A 103 -17.39 -7.50 3.66
N GLU A 104 -18.60 -6.96 3.54
CA GLU A 104 -19.09 -5.89 4.44
C GLU A 104 -19.35 -6.41 5.86
N GLU A 105 -19.91 -7.61 5.99
CA GLU A 105 -20.06 -8.28 7.29
C GLU A 105 -18.69 -8.57 7.93
N LEU A 106 -17.70 -8.97 7.11
CA LEU A 106 -16.32 -9.12 7.59
C LEU A 106 -15.74 -7.78 8.06
N LYS A 107 -15.82 -6.72 7.26
CA LYS A 107 -15.29 -5.39 7.63
C LYS A 107 -15.92 -4.85 8.91
N ALA A 108 -17.22 -5.09 9.10
CA ALA A 108 -17.97 -4.64 10.27
C ALA A 108 -17.65 -5.40 11.57
N TYR A 109 -16.95 -6.54 11.50
CA TYR A 109 -16.66 -7.35 12.68
C TYR A 109 -15.64 -6.66 13.61
N VAL A 110 -16.08 -6.41 14.85
CA VAL A 110 -15.31 -5.79 15.92
C VAL A 110 -15.14 -6.78 17.07
N TRP A 111 -13.90 -6.92 17.55
CA TRP A 111 -13.58 -7.76 18.71
C TRP A 111 -12.97 -6.89 19.82
N GLN A 112 -13.62 -6.83 20.99
CA GLN A 112 -13.18 -6.01 22.13
C GLN A 112 -12.93 -4.53 21.79
N GLY A 113 -13.76 -3.96 20.93
CA GLY A 113 -13.62 -2.57 20.46
C GLY A 113 -12.49 -2.36 19.44
N ILE A 114 -11.89 -3.43 18.92
CA ILE A 114 -10.86 -3.39 17.88
C ILE A 114 -11.50 -3.87 16.56
N ASP A 115 -11.28 -3.10 15.49
CA ASP A 115 -11.75 -3.35 14.12
C ASP A 115 -10.96 -4.48 13.42
N VAL A 116 -10.91 -5.67 14.04
CA VAL A 116 -10.15 -6.83 13.56
C VAL A 116 -10.70 -7.39 12.25
N GLY A 117 -12.00 -7.22 11.98
CA GLY A 117 -12.65 -7.62 10.74
C GLY A 117 -12.17 -6.80 9.54
N LEU A 118 -12.18 -5.47 9.68
CA LEU A 118 -11.61 -4.54 8.71
C LEU A 118 -10.12 -4.83 8.47
N ALA A 119 -9.35 -5.04 9.53
CA ALA A 119 -7.93 -5.38 9.43
C ALA A 119 -7.71 -6.72 8.69
N ALA A 120 -8.60 -7.70 8.90
CA ALA A 120 -8.54 -8.99 8.23
C ALA A 120 -8.86 -8.88 6.73
N ALA A 121 -9.91 -8.14 6.36
CA ALA A 121 -10.20 -7.82 4.97
C ALA A 121 -9.00 -7.12 4.31
N SER A 122 -8.44 -6.12 4.98
CA SER A 122 -7.27 -5.36 4.54
C SER A 122 -6.05 -6.23 4.28
N SER A 123 -5.69 -7.13 5.21
CA SER A 123 -4.60 -8.09 5.02
C SER A 123 -4.90 -9.08 3.90
N HIS A 124 -6.13 -9.58 3.81
CA HIS A 124 -6.50 -10.55 2.79
C HIS A 124 -6.41 -9.96 1.38
N ILE A 125 -7.08 -8.82 1.14
CA ILE A 125 -7.09 -8.08 -0.13
C ILE A 125 -5.68 -7.68 -0.50
N SER A 126 -4.88 -7.20 0.46
CA SER A 126 -3.48 -6.86 0.20
C SER A 126 -2.75 -8.07 -0.37
N VAL A 127 -2.92 -9.26 0.24
CA VAL A 127 -2.18 -10.46 -0.15
C VAL A 127 -2.64 -11.10 -1.46
N THR A 128 -3.95 -11.11 -1.72
CA THR A 128 -4.50 -11.75 -2.93
C THR A 128 -4.62 -10.78 -4.10
N ASN A 129 -4.59 -9.47 -3.83
CA ASN A 129 -4.93 -8.43 -4.77
C ASN A 129 -6.35 -8.63 -5.38
N ASP A 130 -7.24 -9.28 -4.62
CA ASP A 130 -8.64 -9.51 -4.96
C ASP A 130 -9.49 -8.54 -4.14
N LEU A 131 -10.18 -7.61 -4.80
CA LEU A 131 -10.97 -6.57 -4.15
C LEU A 131 -12.30 -7.09 -3.59
N TYR A 132 -12.81 -8.19 -4.17
CA TYR A 132 -14.11 -8.76 -3.84
C TYR A 132 -13.97 -10.24 -3.46
N PRO A 133 -13.17 -10.59 -2.43
CA PRO A 133 -12.96 -11.98 -2.06
C PRO A 133 -14.27 -12.61 -1.59
N ASP A 134 -14.57 -13.81 -2.08
CA ASP A 134 -15.65 -14.63 -1.55
C ASP A 134 -15.30 -15.09 -0.13
N THR A 135 -15.97 -14.52 0.87
CA THR A 135 -15.68 -14.77 2.29
C THR A 135 -16.03 -16.17 2.75
N LEU A 136 -16.92 -16.88 2.04
CA LEU A 136 -17.25 -18.27 2.33
C LEU A 136 -16.16 -19.19 1.80
N VAL A 137 -15.66 -18.94 0.58
CA VAL A 137 -14.54 -19.68 0.00
C VAL A 137 -13.25 -19.44 0.77
N GLN A 138 -13.02 -18.22 1.25
CA GLN A 138 -11.80 -17.81 1.94
C GLN A 138 -11.87 -17.97 3.47
N ASN A 139 -12.92 -18.61 3.98
CA ASN A 139 -13.25 -18.67 5.40
C ASN A 139 -12.08 -19.13 6.30
N GLU A 140 -11.39 -20.21 5.94
CA GLU A 140 -10.26 -20.73 6.73
C GLU A 140 -9.12 -19.70 6.85
N VAL A 141 -8.81 -18.98 5.76
CA VAL A 141 -7.74 -17.97 5.76
C VAL A 141 -8.17 -16.74 6.56
N ILE A 142 -9.41 -16.28 6.40
CA ILE A 142 -9.98 -15.16 7.15
C ILE A 142 -9.93 -15.44 8.66
N ASN A 143 -10.37 -16.63 9.11
CA ASN A 143 -10.30 -17.01 10.52
C ASN A 143 -8.87 -17.05 11.06
N ARG A 144 -7.90 -17.51 10.26
CA ARG A 144 -6.47 -17.47 10.65
C ARG A 144 -5.94 -16.04 10.78
N ILE A 145 -6.38 -15.12 9.93
CA ILE A 145 -6.00 -13.71 10.00
C ILE A 145 -6.57 -13.09 11.29
N ILE A 146 -7.87 -13.28 11.54
CA ILE A 146 -8.54 -12.79 12.75
C ILE A 146 -7.89 -13.37 14.01
N HIS A 147 -7.62 -14.67 14.03
CA HIS A 147 -6.95 -15.32 15.16
C HIS A 147 -5.58 -14.71 15.45
N SER A 148 -4.79 -14.42 14.42
CA SER A 148 -3.48 -13.77 14.58
C SER A 148 -3.62 -12.34 15.09
N SER A 149 -4.65 -11.62 14.63
CA SER A 149 -4.99 -10.28 15.12
C SER A 149 -5.35 -10.30 16.61
N LYS A 150 -6.19 -11.25 17.04
CA LYS A 150 -6.55 -11.47 18.45
C LYS A 150 -5.31 -11.82 19.30
N ILE A 151 -4.41 -12.68 18.81
CA ILE A 151 -3.14 -13.01 19.50
C ILE A 151 -2.27 -11.76 19.67
N VAL A 152 -2.10 -10.96 18.63
CA VAL A 152 -1.33 -9.71 18.69
C VAL A 152 -1.92 -8.77 19.74
N ALA A 153 -3.23 -8.57 19.73
CA ALA A 153 -3.91 -7.68 20.67
C ALA A 153 -3.64 -8.08 22.13
N THR A 154 -3.92 -9.34 22.48
CA THR A 154 -3.75 -9.85 23.85
C THR A 154 -2.28 -9.88 24.27
N SER A 155 -1.38 -10.25 23.35
CA SER A 155 0.06 -10.25 23.60
C SER A 155 0.59 -8.83 23.84
N PHE A 156 0.21 -7.88 22.98
CA PHE A 156 0.62 -6.49 23.09
C PHE A 156 0.14 -5.87 24.40
N GLN A 157 -1.11 -6.12 24.82
CA GLN A 157 -1.60 -5.64 26.11
C GLN A 157 -0.72 -6.12 27.28
N LYS A 158 -0.40 -7.42 27.33
CA LYS A 158 0.47 -7.96 28.39
C LYS A 158 1.87 -7.34 28.39
N TRP A 159 2.43 -7.08 27.22
CA TRP A 159 3.73 -6.42 27.09
C TRP A 159 3.65 -4.95 27.51
N LEU A 160 2.56 -4.26 27.15
CA LEU A 160 2.28 -2.88 27.53
C LEU A 160 2.17 -2.75 29.05
N ASP A 161 1.39 -3.62 29.70
CA ASP A 161 1.23 -3.65 31.16
C ASP A 161 2.54 -3.98 31.89
N LYS A 162 3.32 -4.92 31.35
CA LYS A 162 4.60 -5.36 31.95
C LYS A 162 5.67 -4.28 31.89
N ILE A 163 5.81 -3.62 30.75
CA ILE A 163 6.89 -2.65 30.51
C ILE A 163 6.49 -1.28 31.05
N ALA A 164 5.21 -0.91 30.88
CA ALA A 164 4.68 0.44 31.02
C ALA A 164 5.57 1.45 30.26
N PRO A 165 5.65 1.35 28.91
CA PRO A 165 6.53 2.20 28.11
C PRO A 165 5.99 3.63 28.01
N ASP A 166 6.90 4.60 27.91
CA ASP A 166 6.53 5.98 27.60
C ASP A 166 6.17 6.13 26.11
N LEU A 167 6.79 5.32 25.24
CA LEU A 167 6.60 5.36 23.79
C LEU A 167 6.54 3.95 23.19
N VAL A 168 5.58 3.72 22.29
CA VAL A 168 5.47 2.51 21.49
C VAL A 168 5.80 2.80 20.02
N LEU A 169 6.58 1.94 19.37
CA LEU A 169 6.82 2.01 17.93
C LEU A 169 6.42 0.69 17.27
N PHE A 170 5.76 0.79 16.12
CA PHE A 170 5.36 -0.36 15.32
C PHE A 170 5.17 0.01 13.85
N ARG A 171 5.06 -1.00 13.00
CA ARG A 171 4.96 -0.82 11.56
C ARG A 171 3.52 -0.61 11.07
N ASN A 172 3.33 0.23 10.05
CA ASN A 172 2.20 0.28 9.11
C ASN A 172 0.79 0.56 9.68
N GLY A 173 0.37 -0.02 10.80
CA GLY A 173 -0.88 0.23 11.52
C GLY A 173 -2.19 -0.16 10.81
N ARG A 174 -2.17 -0.54 9.53
CA ARG A 174 -3.39 -0.89 8.76
C ARG A 174 -3.72 -2.38 8.83
N VAL A 175 -2.72 -3.25 8.69
CA VAL A 175 -2.92 -4.70 8.51
C VAL A 175 -3.20 -5.44 9.81
N ALA A 176 -3.79 -6.63 9.75
CA ALA A 176 -4.27 -7.44 10.87
C ALA A 176 -3.27 -7.65 12.01
N THR A 177 -1.98 -7.71 11.70
CA THR A 177 -0.91 -7.91 12.70
C THR A 177 -0.41 -6.62 13.35
N TYR A 178 -0.93 -5.44 12.97
CA TYR A 178 -0.55 -4.13 13.53
C TYR A 178 -1.74 -3.24 13.90
N ARG A 179 -2.90 -3.40 13.25
CA ARG A 179 -4.12 -2.64 13.57
C ARG A 179 -4.54 -2.75 15.04
N PRO A 180 -4.45 -3.93 15.70
CA PRO A 180 -4.74 -4.00 17.13
C PRO A 180 -3.82 -3.15 17.99
N ILE A 181 -2.53 -3.06 17.64
CA ILE A 181 -1.55 -2.23 18.36
C ILE A 181 -1.95 -0.76 18.29
N LEU A 182 -2.31 -0.29 17.08
CA LEU A 182 -2.82 1.06 16.85
C LEU A 182 -4.07 1.35 17.71
N ARG A 183 -5.08 0.47 17.67
CA ARG A 183 -6.34 0.69 18.39
C ARG A 183 -6.16 0.65 19.90
N ILE A 184 -5.32 -0.25 20.42
CA ILE A 184 -5.00 -0.29 21.85
C ILE A 184 -4.30 1.00 22.27
N CYS A 185 -3.30 1.46 21.51
CA CYS A 185 -2.59 2.70 21.86
C CYS A 185 -3.54 3.92 21.85
N GLN A 186 -4.41 4.02 20.84
CA GLN A 186 -5.41 5.10 20.75
C GLN A 186 -6.41 5.07 21.93
N ARG A 187 -6.95 3.89 22.24
CA ARG A 187 -7.92 3.70 23.33
C ARG A 187 -7.32 4.05 24.70
N GLU A 188 -6.09 3.65 24.94
CA GLU A 188 -5.39 3.83 26.23
C GLU A 188 -4.61 5.13 26.31
N LYS A 189 -4.65 5.96 25.25
CA LYS A 189 -3.88 7.20 25.14
C LYS A 189 -2.37 6.99 25.35
N GLN A 190 -1.88 5.79 25.00
CA GLN A 190 -0.45 5.48 24.97
C GLN A 190 0.20 6.26 23.82
N GLN A 191 1.32 6.94 24.07
CA GLN A 191 2.06 7.59 22.99
C GLN A 191 2.68 6.54 22.07
N PHE A 192 2.56 6.76 20.76
CA PHE A 192 3.12 5.87 19.76
C PHE A 192 3.59 6.59 18.50
N LEU A 193 4.46 5.92 17.74
CA LEU A 193 4.88 6.31 16.39
C LEU A 193 4.78 5.09 15.45
N VAL A 194 4.34 5.33 14.23
CA VAL A 194 4.21 4.31 13.18
C VAL A 194 5.30 4.52 12.14
N HIS A 195 6.04 3.46 11.82
CA HIS A 195 7.04 3.49 10.75
C HIS A 195 6.58 2.76 9.49
N ASP A 196 7.06 3.23 8.34
CA ASP A 196 6.94 2.54 7.05
C ASP A 196 8.05 2.99 6.07
N ARG A 197 8.02 2.54 4.83
CA ARG A 197 8.91 3.04 3.76
C ARG A 197 8.63 4.51 3.44
N ALA A 198 9.62 5.23 2.92
CA ALA A 198 9.49 6.62 2.47
C ALA A 198 9.87 6.80 0.99
N CYS A 199 10.51 7.92 0.63
CA CYS A 199 10.71 8.35 -0.76
C CYS A 199 11.49 7.36 -1.64
N ASP A 200 12.40 6.58 -1.05
CA ASP A 200 13.19 5.59 -1.76
C ASP A 200 13.57 4.41 -0.84
N LYS A 201 14.46 3.53 -1.32
CA LYS A 201 14.95 2.36 -0.56
C LYS A 201 15.88 2.72 0.61
N PHE A 202 16.37 3.96 0.67
CA PHE A 202 17.32 4.46 1.67
C PHE A 202 16.64 5.25 2.79
N HIS A 203 15.33 5.51 2.69
CA HIS A 203 14.58 6.29 3.67
C HIS A 203 13.38 5.52 4.23
N TYR A 204 13.10 5.76 5.50
CA TYR A 204 11.89 5.33 6.19
C TYR A 204 11.08 6.54 6.66
N SER A 205 9.80 6.36 6.93
CA SER A 205 8.93 7.39 7.51
C SER A 205 8.60 7.02 8.95
N LEU A 206 8.35 8.03 9.78
CA LEU A 206 7.95 7.88 11.17
C LEU A 206 6.94 8.97 11.50
N GLY A 207 5.73 8.58 11.90
CA GLY A 207 4.64 9.53 12.14
C GLY A 207 3.70 9.12 13.26
N PRO A 208 2.81 10.02 13.71
CA PRO A 208 1.89 9.77 14.82
C PRO A 208 0.71 8.86 14.45
N THR A 209 0.55 8.50 13.18
CA THR A 209 -0.45 7.56 12.69
C THR A 209 0.05 6.84 11.45
N TYR A 210 -0.75 5.92 10.92
CA TYR A 210 -0.40 5.15 9.73
C TYR A 210 -0.48 5.98 8.45
N ARG A 211 0.35 5.63 7.46
CA ARG A 211 0.53 6.36 6.19
C ARG A 211 -0.71 6.45 5.28
N HIS A 212 -1.81 5.82 5.64
CA HIS A 212 -3.04 5.92 4.84
C HIS A 212 -3.94 7.07 5.34
N ASP A 213 -3.56 7.75 6.42
CA ASP A 213 -4.14 9.04 6.80
C ASP A 213 -3.67 10.12 5.83
N TRP A 214 -4.60 10.60 4.98
CA TRP A 214 -4.27 11.61 3.97
C TRP A 214 -4.02 12.98 4.57
N GLU A 215 -4.69 13.36 5.66
CA GLU A 215 -4.53 14.69 6.25
C GLU A 215 -3.15 14.83 6.86
N MET A 216 -2.71 13.84 7.64
CA MET A 216 -1.33 13.81 8.14
C MET A 216 -0.30 13.89 6.99
N ARG A 217 -0.53 13.17 5.88
CA ARG A 217 0.42 13.18 4.77
C ARG A 217 0.41 14.47 3.96
N LYS A 218 -0.73 15.16 3.87
CA LYS A 218 -0.83 16.51 3.29
C LYS A 218 -0.04 17.50 4.14
N ASP A 219 -0.20 17.44 5.46
CA ASP A 219 0.59 18.25 6.39
C ASP A 219 2.09 17.99 6.19
N GLU A 220 2.52 16.73 6.14
CA GLU A 220 3.93 16.40 5.88
C GLU A 220 4.43 16.91 4.52
N LEU A 221 3.60 16.91 3.47
CA LEU A 221 3.97 17.40 2.15
C LEU A 221 4.24 18.90 2.20
N GLU A 222 3.30 19.66 2.78
CA GLU A 222 3.38 21.11 2.94
C GLU A 222 4.60 21.45 3.82
N GLU A 223 4.75 20.79 4.97
CA GLU A 223 5.87 21.02 5.87
C GLU A 223 7.23 20.67 5.23
N ASN A 224 7.33 19.57 4.48
CA ASN A 224 8.55 19.18 3.81
C ASN A 224 8.97 20.24 2.79
N TRP A 225 8.01 20.83 2.05
CA TRP A 225 8.30 21.94 1.15
C TRP A 225 8.69 23.21 1.91
N GLU A 226 7.90 23.64 2.89
CA GLU A 226 8.08 24.90 3.61
C GLU A 226 9.35 24.92 4.48
N LYS A 227 9.56 23.88 5.28
CA LYS A 227 10.67 23.79 6.26
C LYS A 227 12.00 23.40 5.61
N SER A 228 12.01 22.99 4.33
CA SER A 228 13.25 22.66 3.63
C SER A 228 14.18 23.86 3.53
N VAL A 229 15.44 23.68 3.95
CA VAL A 229 16.51 24.70 3.90
C VAL A 229 17.08 24.91 2.50
N LEU A 230 16.66 24.11 1.51
CA LEU A 230 17.16 24.22 0.15
C LEU A 230 16.65 25.52 -0.52
N PRO A 231 17.42 26.15 -1.42
CA PRO A 231 16.92 27.26 -2.22
C PRO A 231 15.69 26.85 -3.06
N LEU A 232 14.76 27.79 -3.29
CA LEU A 232 13.54 27.54 -4.07
C LEU A 232 13.84 26.91 -5.44
N SER A 233 14.86 27.41 -6.15
CA SER A 233 15.28 26.86 -7.44
C SER A 233 15.72 25.39 -7.35
N THR A 234 16.37 24.98 -6.26
CA THR A 234 16.74 23.59 -6.00
C THR A 234 15.52 22.73 -5.68
N LYS A 235 14.58 23.23 -4.85
CA LYS A 235 13.33 22.51 -4.56
C LYS A 235 12.52 22.28 -5.83
N GLN A 236 12.34 23.34 -6.65
CA GLN A 236 11.66 23.28 -7.94
C GLN A 236 12.36 22.31 -8.91
N LYS A 237 13.70 22.29 -8.96
CA LYS A 237 14.44 21.34 -9.78
C LYS A 237 14.16 19.89 -9.35
N ILE A 238 14.28 19.59 -8.05
CA ILE A 238 14.01 18.24 -7.53
C ILE A 238 12.57 17.83 -7.81
N GLY A 239 11.63 18.75 -7.59
CA GLY A 239 10.22 18.53 -7.91
C GLY A 239 9.97 18.25 -9.39
N ARG A 240 10.66 18.97 -10.27
CA ARG A 240 10.60 18.77 -11.72
C ARG A 240 11.19 17.42 -12.12
N ASP A 241 12.33 17.08 -11.55
CA ASP A 241 13.03 15.81 -11.81
C ASP A 241 12.09 14.61 -11.53
N PHE A 242 11.22 14.68 -10.50
CA PHE A 242 10.22 13.63 -10.26
C PHE A 242 9.32 13.35 -11.48
N PHE A 243 8.76 14.39 -12.10
CA PHE A 243 7.85 14.23 -13.24
C PHE A 243 8.60 13.85 -14.51
N GLU A 244 9.70 14.53 -14.81
CA GLU A 244 10.49 14.28 -16.02
C GLU A 244 11.08 12.87 -16.05
N GLU A 245 11.58 12.38 -14.90
CA GLU A 245 12.10 11.02 -14.78
C GLU A 245 11.02 9.96 -15.05
N ARG A 246 9.78 10.18 -14.64
CA ARG A 246 8.67 9.25 -14.89
C ARG A 246 8.20 9.30 -16.34
N LYS A 247 8.17 10.49 -16.94
CA LYS A 247 7.88 10.69 -18.36
C LYS A 247 8.85 9.93 -19.27
N VAL A 248 10.14 9.97 -18.95
CA VAL A 248 11.18 9.18 -19.66
C VAL A 248 11.39 7.77 -19.12
N ARG A 249 10.55 7.34 -18.16
CA ARG A 249 10.50 5.97 -17.62
C ARG A 249 11.81 5.51 -16.97
N LYS A 250 12.47 6.42 -16.25
CA LYS A 250 13.71 6.14 -15.53
C LYS A 250 13.48 5.06 -14.45
N ASN A 251 14.44 4.15 -14.34
CA ASN A 251 14.31 2.86 -13.65
C ASN A 251 14.58 2.87 -12.13
N ASP A 252 14.37 3.99 -11.45
CA ASP A 252 14.75 4.16 -10.03
C ASP A 252 13.59 3.96 -9.04
N SER A 253 12.35 3.73 -9.51
CA SER A 253 11.20 3.47 -8.65
C SER A 253 11.04 1.98 -8.28
N PHE A 254 10.30 1.70 -7.21
CA PHE A 254 9.94 0.33 -6.82
C PHE A 254 9.26 -0.45 -7.95
N THR A 255 8.43 0.24 -8.73
CA THR A 255 7.78 -0.30 -9.92
C THR A 255 7.70 0.76 -11.02
N VAL A 256 8.07 0.39 -12.25
CA VAL A 256 7.93 1.23 -13.45
C VAL A 256 6.82 0.65 -14.32
N PHE A 257 5.62 1.22 -14.22
CA PHE A 257 4.42 0.70 -14.91
C PHE A 257 4.38 0.96 -16.41
N ALA A 258 5.13 1.95 -16.90
CA ALA A 258 5.15 2.33 -18.32
C ALA A 258 6.28 1.66 -19.13
N LYS A 259 7.01 0.70 -18.55
CA LYS A 259 8.22 0.12 -19.15
C LYS A 259 7.98 -0.49 -20.55
N ASP A 260 6.85 -1.16 -20.74
CA ASP A 260 6.52 -1.88 -21.97
C ASP A 260 5.67 -1.04 -22.97
N GLN A 261 5.42 0.23 -22.65
CA GLN A 261 4.69 1.15 -23.53
C GLN A 261 5.58 1.65 -24.66
N LYS A 262 5.03 2.07 -25.80
CA LYS A 262 5.77 2.63 -26.94
C LYS A 262 5.57 4.15 -26.98
N VAL A 263 6.65 4.91 -26.84
CA VAL A 263 6.61 6.38 -26.77
C VAL A 263 5.77 6.99 -27.88
N GLY A 264 4.83 7.86 -27.53
CA GLY A 264 3.95 8.56 -28.47
C GLY A 264 2.81 7.72 -29.07
N MET A 265 2.68 6.44 -28.70
CA MET A 265 1.65 5.57 -29.26
C MET A 265 0.28 5.88 -28.64
N LEU A 266 -0.68 6.24 -29.48
CA LEU A 266 -2.09 6.45 -29.13
C LEU A 266 -2.98 5.30 -29.64
N PRO A 267 -4.20 5.11 -29.09
CA PRO A 267 -5.16 4.14 -29.61
C PRO A 267 -5.44 4.37 -31.10
N SER A 268 -5.69 3.31 -31.87
CA SER A 268 -6.01 3.44 -33.30
C SER A 268 -7.32 4.19 -33.55
N SER A 269 -8.21 4.21 -32.57
CA SER A 269 -9.46 4.96 -32.56
C SER A 269 -9.29 6.43 -32.17
N TRP A 270 -8.06 6.89 -31.88
CA TRP A 270 -7.77 8.27 -31.48
C TRP A 270 -8.03 9.23 -32.64
N ASN A 271 -8.88 10.21 -32.40
CA ASN A 271 -9.14 11.31 -33.33
C ASN A 271 -9.01 12.64 -32.60
N LYS A 272 -8.06 13.47 -33.02
CA LYS A 272 -7.79 14.80 -32.43
C LYS A 272 -8.94 15.81 -32.62
N ASP A 273 -9.85 15.54 -33.55
CA ASP A 273 -11.01 16.42 -33.81
C ASP A 273 -12.17 16.11 -32.84
N ASN A 274 -12.05 15.04 -32.04
CA ASN A 274 -12.96 14.73 -30.95
C ASN A 274 -12.55 15.47 -29.67
N PHE A 275 -13.51 15.68 -28.78
CA PHE A 275 -13.26 15.92 -27.36
C PHE A 275 -12.87 14.59 -26.69
N ASN A 276 -11.58 14.39 -26.47
CA ASN A 276 -11.00 13.16 -25.95
C ASN A 276 -10.87 13.24 -24.42
N VAL A 277 -11.65 12.41 -23.73
CA VAL A 277 -11.59 12.25 -22.28
C VAL A 277 -10.84 10.96 -21.96
N VAL A 278 -9.84 11.02 -21.09
CA VAL A 278 -9.09 9.84 -20.64
C VAL A 278 -9.33 9.61 -19.16
N TYR A 279 -9.95 8.48 -18.84
CA TYR A 279 -10.16 8.00 -17.48
C TYR A 279 -9.06 7.01 -17.10
N PHE A 280 -8.37 7.28 -15.99
CA PHE A 280 -7.38 6.38 -15.39
C PHE A 280 -7.93 5.77 -14.11
N ASN A 281 -8.17 4.45 -14.12
CA ASN A 281 -8.55 3.76 -12.89
C ASN A 281 -7.35 3.60 -11.95
N SER A 282 -7.63 3.55 -10.65
CA SER A 282 -6.65 3.39 -9.59
C SER A 282 -6.65 1.95 -9.09
N SER A 283 -5.46 1.46 -8.74
CA SER A 283 -5.33 0.22 -7.97
C SER A 283 -5.60 0.52 -6.50
N ILE A 284 -6.83 0.25 -6.05
CA ILE A 284 -7.30 0.64 -4.70
C ILE A 284 -7.17 -0.48 -3.66
N SER A 285 -6.44 -1.57 -3.92
CA SER A 285 -6.37 -2.72 -3.01
C SER A 285 -5.87 -2.36 -1.60
N GLU A 286 -4.99 -1.38 -1.48
CA GLU A 286 -4.50 -0.88 -0.19
C GLU A 286 -5.51 0.04 0.54
N TYR A 287 -6.55 0.51 -0.16
CA TYR A 287 -7.61 1.40 0.33
C TYR A 287 -9.01 0.77 0.31
N ALA A 288 -9.16 -0.45 -0.22
CA ALA A 288 -10.46 -1.13 -0.28
C ALA A 288 -10.99 -1.57 1.10
N ALA A 289 -10.10 -1.54 2.11
CA ALA A 289 -10.38 -1.89 3.49
C ALA A 289 -9.54 -1.01 4.45
N VAL A 290 -9.49 0.28 4.17
CA VAL A 290 -9.18 1.31 5.18
C VAL A 290 -10.49 1.85 5.71
N GLY A 291 -10.54 2.22 6.99
CA GLY A 291 -11.79 2.69 7.59
C GLY A 291 -12.21 4.04 7.02
N ASP A 292 -13.48 4.39 7.19
CA ASP A 292 -14.10 5.62 6.66
C ASP A 292 -13.33 6.89 7.07
N GLU A 293 -12.55 6.81 8.15
CA GLU A 293 -11.70 7.89 8.63
C GLU A 293 -10.69 8.42 7.59
N VAL A 294 -10.35 7.67 6.54
CA VAL A 294 -9.36 8.10 5.54
C VAL A 294 -9.93 8.51 4.18
N ASN A 295 -11.23 8.32 3.91
CA ASN A 295 -11.85 8.81 2.68
C ASN A 295 -13.33 9.18 2.93
N PRO A 296 -13.60 10.28 3.65
CA PRO A 296 -14.93 10.60 4.14
C PRO A 296 -15.91 11.10 3.05
N HIS A 297 -15.42 11.41 1.85
CA HIS A 297 -16.21 12.00 0.77
C HIS A 297 -16.18 11.08 -0.46
N VAL A 298 -17.23 10.28 -0.58
CA VAL A 298 -17.41 9.32 -1.67
C VAL A 298 -18.50 9.86 -2.60
N LEU A 299 -18.12 10.34 -3.79
CA LEU A 299 -19.08 10.77 -4.82
C LEU A 299 -19.77 9.58 -5.50
N PHE A 300 -19.09 8.45 -5.56
CA PHE A 300 -19.53 7.22 -6.24
C PHE A 300 -19.21 6.00 -5.42
N ASP A 301 -20.13 5.04 -5.37
CA ASP A 301 -19.97 3.77 -4.64
C ASP A 301 -18.76 2.96 -5.15
N SER A 302 -18.44 3.09 -6.44
CA SER A 302 -17.29 2.43 -7.07
C SER A 302 -16.68 3.26 -8.21
N GLN A 303 -15.47 2.89 -8.64
CA GLN A 303 -14.81 3.54 -9.78
C GLN A 303 -15.54 3.21 -11.09
N GLU A 304 -16.08 2.00 -11.18
CA GLU A 304 -16.86 1.46 -12.28
C GLU A 304 -18.16 2.25 -12.45
N ASP A 305 -18.87 2.51 -11.35
CA ASP A 305 -20.09 3.32 -11.36
C ASP A 305 -19.80 4.74 -11.84
N SER A 306 -18.68 5.32 -11.37
CA SER A 306 -18.26 6.65 -11.83
C SER A 306 -18.00 6.68 -13.34
N LEU A 307 -17.34 5.66 -13.89
CA LEU A 307 -17.05 5.58 -15.32
C LEU A 307 -18.34 5.45 -16.13
N VAL A 308 -19.26 4.58 -15.71
CA VAL A 308 -20.54 4.36 -16.40
C VAL A 308 -21.39 5.62 -16.40
N GLU A 309 -21.46 6.33 -15.27
CA GLU A 309 -22.24 7.56 -15.15
C GLU A 309 -21.62 8.71 -15.97
N ILE A 310 -20.30 8.87 -15.93
CA ILE A 310 -19.57 9.83 -16.77
C ILE A 310 -19.75 9.52 -18.25
N ALA A 311 -19.65 8.26 -18.65
CA ALA A 311 -19.85 7.85 -20.05
C ALA A 311 -21.27 8.16 -20.53
N ARG A 312 -22.28 7.91 -19.69
CA ARG A 312 -23.67 8.25 -19.98
C ARG A 312 -23.84 9.76 -20.14
N HIS A 313 -23.27 10.56 -19.25
CA HIS A 313 -23.33 12.02 -19.33
C HIS A 313 -22.68 12.53 -20.63
N LEU A 314 -21.46 12.07 -20.91
CA LEU A 314 -20.68 12.46 -22.09
C LEU A 314 -21.27 11.98 -23.42
N SER A 315 -22.13 10.95 -23.43
CA SER A 315 -22.82 10.51 -24.66
C SER A 315 -23.75 11.58 -25.28
N ASN A 316 -24.15 12.57 -24.48
CA ASN A 316 -24.93 13.71 -24.96
C ASN A 316 -24.07 14.80 -25.62
N ARG A 317 -22.74 14.72 -25.45
CA ARG A 317 -21.80 15.69 -26.01
C ARG A 317 -21.33 15.22 -27.40
N PRO A 318 -21.57 16.00 -28.47
CA PRO A 318 -21.17 15.61 -29.81
C PRO A 318 -19.65 15.45 -29.91
N ASN A 319 -19.19 14.57 -30.81
CA ASN A 319 -17.77 14.32 -31.08
C ASN A 319 -16.94 14.01 -29.82
N THR A 320 -17.51 13.35 -28.82
CA THR A 320 -16.80 13.02 -27.58
C THR A 320 -16.42 11.55 -27.53
N LYS A 321 -15.18 11.25 -27.17
CA LYS A 321 -14.71 9.87 -26.99
C LYS A 321 -14.09 9.68 -25.61
N LEU A 322 -14.51 8.62 -24.92
CA LEU A 322 -13.98 8.27 -23.60
C LEU A 322 -13.03 7.07 -23.71
N TYR A 323 -11.81 7.25 -23.24
CA TYR A 323 -10.79 6.19 -23.17
C TYR A 323 -10.58 5.78 -21.71
N LEU A 324 -10.73 4.49 -21.42
CA LEU A 324 -10.41 3.92 -20.12
C LEU A 324 -9.02 3.29 -20.15
N ARG A 325 -8.01 3.92 -19.55
CA ARG A 325 -6.67 3.34 -19.42
C ARG A 325 -6.57 2.54 -18.13
N LEU A 326 -6.61 1.22 -18.26
CA LEU A 326 -6.52 0.31 -17.11
C LEU A 326 -5.11 0.27 -16.52
N HIS A 327 -5.04 0.33 -15.18
CA HIS A 327 -3.81 0.31 -14.43
C HIS A 327 -3.01 -0.99 -14.67
N PRO A 328 -1.69 -0.94 -14.94
CA PRO A 328 -0.90 -2.15 -15.25
C PRO A 328 -0.91 -3.24 -14.15
N ASN A 329 -1.08 -2.87 -12.88
CA ASN A 329 -1.26 -3.85 -11.79
C ASN A 329 -2.47 -4.80 -11.99
N LEU A 330 -3.48 -4.40 -12.76
CA LEU A 330 -4.65 -5.24 -13.05
C LEU A 330 -4.26 -6.55 -13.77
N ILE A 331 -3.09 -6.61 -14.43
CA ILE A 331 -2.53 -7.85 -15.00
C ILE A 331 -2.50 -8.97 -13.95
N ASN A 332 -2.08 -8.62 -12.73
CA ASN A 332 -1.87 -9.53 -11.62
C ASN A 332 -3.12 -9.76 -10.76
N GLN A 333 -4.27 -9.16 -11.12
CA GLN A 333 -5.52 -9.35 -10.40
C GLN A 333 -6.29 -10.58 -10.87
N SER A 334 -7.36 -10.91 -10.13
CA SER A 334 -8.24 -12.04 -10.41
C SER A 334 -8.87 -11.91 -11.80
N ARG A 335 -9.32 -13.04 -12.36
CA ARG A 335 -10.01 -13.03 -13.65
C ARG A 335 -11.29 -12.21 -13.59
N GLN A 336 -12.06 -12.37 -12.51
CA GLN A 336 -13.30 -11.64 -12.27
C GLN A 336 -13.08 -10.14 -12.26
N GLU A 337 -12.04 -9.67 -11.56
CA GLU A 337 -11.67 -8.25 -11.52
C GLU A 337 -11.32 -7.72 -12.92
N LYS A 338 -10.53 -8.45 -13.70
CA LYS A 338 -10.23 -8.06 -15.09
C LYS A 338 -11.47 -8.01 -15.97
N GLU A 339 -12.34 -9.01 -15.85
CA GLU A 339 -13.57 -9.09 -16.64
C GLU A 339 -14.56 -7.98 -16.30
N LEU A 340 -14.65 -7.55 -15.04
CA LEU A 340 -15.43 -6.38 -14.63
C LEU A 340 -15.08 -5.16 -15.47
N TRP A 341 -13.78 -4.85 -15.57
CA TRP A 341 -13.29 -3.71 -16.35
C TRP A 341 -13.39 -3.90 -17.87
N TYR A 342 -13.08 -5.10 -18.39
CA TYR A 342 -13.12 -5.36 -19.83
C TYR A 342 -14.54 -5.32 -20.40
N ASN A 343 -15.53 -5.69 -19.59
CA ASN A 343 -16.94 -5.68 -20.01
C ASN A 343 -17.55 -4.26 -20.05
N LEU A 344 -16.81 -3.22 -19.64
CA LEU A 344 -17.23 -1.83 -19.77
C LEU A 344 -16.97 -1.25 -21.17
N GLU A 345 -16.30 -2.00 -22.06
CA GLU A 345 -16.14 -1.61 -23.48
C GLU A 345 -17.51 -1.37 -24.13
N SER A 346 -17.64 -0.25 -24.83
CA SER A 346 -18.86 0.12 -25.54
C SER A 346 -18.54 1.08 -26.70
N GLU A 347 -19.55 1.51 -27.46
CA GLU A 347 -19.33 2.52 -28.50
C GLU A 347 -18.78 3.83 -27.92
N GLN A 348 -19.20 4.20 -26.70
CA GLN A 348 -18.72 5.39 -26.00
C GLN A 348 -17.36 5.18 -25.31
N ILE A 349 -17.13 3.99 -24.74
CA ILE A 349 -15.97 3.67 -23.90
C ILE A 349 -14.99 2.76 -24.65
N ASN A 350 -13.80 3.27 -24.94
CA ASN A 350 -12.69 2.48 -25.46
C ASN A 350 -11.76 2.03 -24.33
N VAL A 351 -11.74 0.75 -23.99
CA VAL A 351 -10.89 0.17 -22.95
C VAL A 351 -9.48 -0.13 -23.47
N ILE A 352 -8.49 0.48 -22.84
CA ILE A 352 -7.07 0.27 -23.10
C ILE A 352 -6.53 -0.68 -22.03
N LYS A 353 -6.33 -1.94 -22.41
CA LYS A 353 -5.94 -3.04 -21.52
C LYS A 353 -4.62 -2.77 -20.77
N PRO A 354 -4.42 -3.36 -19.58
CA PRO A 354 -3.25 -3.13 -18.72
C PRO A 354 -1.88 -3.39 -19.40
N ASP A 355 -1.82 -4.39 -20.27
CA ASP A 355 -0.64 -4.81 -21.03
C ASP A 355 -0.46 -4.10 -22.38
N SER A 356 -1.37 -3.18 -22.70
CA SER A 356 -1.34 -2.45 -23.97
C SER A 356 -0.12 -1.53 -24.07
N PRO A 357 0.55 -1.47 -25.25
CA PRO A 357 1.72 -0.62 -25.48
C PRO A 357 1.39 0.87 -25.60
N ILE A 358 0.13 1.28 -25.47
CA ILE A 358 -0.27 2.70 -25.51
C ILE A 358 0.48 3.49 -24.42
N ASP A 359 0.99 4.65 -24.82
CA ASP A 359 1.77 5.54 -23.96
C ASP A 359 0.87 6.40 -23.07
N THR A 360 1.08 6.28 -21.77
CA THR A 360 0.30 6.99 -20.75
C THR A 360 0.52 8.50 -20.86
N TYR A 361 1.75 8.96 -21.10
CA TYR A 361 2.01 10.40 -21.22
C TYR A 361 1.50 10.95 -22.55
N ALA A 362 1.54 10.17 -23.64
CA ALA A 362 0.93 10.59 -24.89
C ALA A 362 -0.59 10.77 -24.77
N LEU A 363 -1.28 9.86 -24.03
CA LEU A 363 -2.69 10.02 -23.72
C LEU A 363 -2.95 11.31 -22.91
N ILE A 364 -2.17 11.55 -21.86
CA ILE A 364 -2.31 12.75 -21.01
C ILE A 364 -2.14 14.02 -21.82
N GLU A 365 -1.06 14.12 -22.61
CA GLU A 365 -0.69 15.36 -23.32
C GLU A 365 -1.61 15.68 -24.50
N GLN A 366 -2.33 14.69 -25.02
CA GLN A 366 -3.22 14.86 -26.18
C GLN A 366 -4.70 14.90 -25.79
N ALA A 367 -5.05 14.54 -24.55
CA ALA A 367 -6.42 14.58 -24.06
C ALA A 367 -6.89 16.01 -23.81
N ASP A 368 -8.18 16.25 -24.02
CA ASP A 368 -8.83 17.50 -23.62
C ASP A 368 -9.17 17.50 -22.12
N LEU A 369 -9.37 16.31 -21.56
CA LEU A 369 -9.68 16.13 -20.14
C LEU A 369 -9.14 14.79 -19.62
N VAL A 370 -8.49 14.83 -18.47
CA VAL A 370 -8.10 13.65 -17.70
C VAL A 370 -9.00 13.51 -16.47
N ILE A 371 -9.49 12.29 -16.23
CA ILE A 371 -10.25 11.94 -15.03
C ILE A 371 -9.51 10.83 -14.29
N CYS A 372 -9.38 10.98 -12.97
CA CYS A 372 -8.70 9.99 -12.13
C CYS A 372 -9.36 9.85 -10.76
N TYR A 373 -8.95 8.83 -10.03
CA TYR A 373 -9.36 8.58 -8.64
C TYR A 373 -8.18 8.86 -7.68
N LEU A 374 -7.61 7.86 -7.02
CA LEU A 374 -6.45 7.98 -6.11
C LEU A 374 -5.08 7.92 -6.81
N SER A 375 -5.06 7.96 -8.14
CA SER A 375 -3.84 7.75 -8.94
C SER A 375 -2.91 8.96 -8.88
N THR A 376 -1.59 8.70 -8.93
CA THR A 376 -0.59 9.75 -9.14
C THR A 376 -0.71 10.38 -10.53
N VAL A 377 -1.36 9.71 -11.47
CA VAL A 377 -1.64 10.24 -12.82
C VAL A 377 -2.36 11.57 -12.77
N GLY A 378 -3.20 11.85 -11.76
CA GLY A 378 -3.87 13.14 -11.64
C GLY A 378 -2.91 14.32 -11.51
N VAL A 379 -1.97 14.26 -10.57
CA VAL A 379 -0.95 15.33 -10.42
C VAL A 379 0.07 15.32 -11.56
N GLU A 380 0.33 14.17 -12.18
CA GLU A 380 1.18 14.08 -13.37
C GLU A 380 0.51 14.73 -14.60
N ALA A 381 -0.81 14.59 -14.77
CA ALA A 381 -1.58 15.24 -15.83
C ALA A 381 -1.69 16.76 -15.61
N ALA A 382 -1.91 17.19 -14.37
CA ALA A 382 -1.85 18.61 -14.00
C ALA A 382 -0.46 19.20 -14.31
N TYR A 383 0.63 18.50 -14.01
CA TYR A 383 1.99 18.92 -14.35
C TYR A 383 2.19 19.07 -15.87
N CYS A 384 1.61 18.18 -16.69
CA CYS A 384 1.61 18.29 -18.15
C CYS A 384 0.76 19.45 -18.69
N GLY A 385 -0.03 20.12 -17.84
CA GLY A 385 -0.91 21.22 -18.24
C GLY A 385 -2.24 20.74 -18.84
N THR A 386 -2.63 19.47 -18.61
CA THR A 386 -3.90 18.94 -19.07
C THR A 386 -5.00 19.19 -18.02
N PRO A 387 -6.18 19.70 -18.39
CA PRO A 387 -7.32 19.81 -17.48
C PRO A 387 -7.62 18.47 -16.82
N THR A 388 -7.69 18.45 -15.49
CA THR A 388 -7.74 17.20 -14.73
C THR A 388 -8.78 17.26 -13.60
N ILE A 389 -9.65 16.25 -13.55
CA ILE A 389 -10.63 16.04 -12.48
C ILE A 389 -10.19 14.84 -11.63
N SER A 390 -10.12 15.02 -10.32
CA SER A 390 -9.88 13.97 -9.32
C SER A 390 -11.16 13.69 -8.56
N LEU A 391 -11.70 12.49 -8.70
CA LEU A 391 -12.98 12.08 -8.09
C LEU A 391 -12.84 11.60 -6.62
N SER A 392 -11.62 11.59 -6.09
CA SER A 392 -11.34 11.18 -4.71
C SER A 392 -10.29 12.08 -4.06
N HIS A 393 -10.24 12.06 -2.73
CA HIS A 393 -9.26 12.78 -1.93
C HIS A 393 -7.91 12.08 -2.01
N SER A 394 -6.88 12.82 -2.41
CA SER A 394 -5.52 12.29 -2.59
C SER A 394 -4.50 13.19 -1.89
N LEU A 395 -3.25 12.73 -1.85
CA LEU A 395 -2.14 13.47 -1.25
C LEU A 395 -1.98 14.90 -1.80
N TYR A 396 -2.33 15.13 -3.05
CA TYR A 396 -2.18 16.44 -3.72
C TYR A 396 -3.44 17.32 -3.66
N SER A 397 -4.50 16.90 -2.95
CA SER A 397 -5.77 17.66 -2.89
C SER A 397 -5.60 19.13 -2.45
N ARG A 398 -4.73 19.43 -1.48
CA ARG A 398 -4.51 20.80 -0.98
C ARG A 398 -3.63 21.67 -1.88
N LEU A 399 -3.05 21.09 -2.93
CA LEU A 399 -2.18 21.83 -3.86
C LEU A 399 -2.99 22.66 -4.86
N ASP A 400 -4.30 22.41 -4.98
CA ASP A 400 -5.20 23.08 -5.92
C ASP A 400 -4.75 22.98 -7.39
N VAL A 401 -4.13 21.85 -7.75
CA VAL A 401 -3.60 21.58 -9.10
C VAL A 401 -4.58 20.78 -9.97
N VAL A 402 -5.68 20.30 -9.40
CA VAL A 402 -6.75 19.55 -10.09
C VAL A 402 -8.13 20.06 -9.66
N TYR A 403 -9.15 19.80 -10.47
CA TYR A 403 -10.55 19.98 -10.06
C TYR A 403 -10.98 18.82 -9.16
N GLN A 404 -11.67 19.14 -8.05
CA GLN A 404 -12.18 18.16 -7.08
C GLN A 404 -13.65 18.49 -6.80
N PRO A 405 -14.59 17.95 -7.59
CA PRO A 405 -16.00 18.22 -7.38
C PRO A 405 -16.46 17.64 -6.05
N ALA A 406 -17.22 18.41 -5.28
CA ALA A 406 -17.83 17.98 -4.02
C ALA A 406 -19.16 17.25 -4.25
N THR A 407 -19.83 17.48 -5.38
CA THR A 407 -21.09 16.84 -5.76
C THR A 407 -21.08 16.35 -7.20
N LYS A 408 -22.08 15.52 -7.55
CA LYS A 408 -22.25 15.05 -8.94
C LYS A 408 -22.65 16.19 -9.88
N GLU A 409 -23.40 17.17 -9.37
CA GLU A 409 -23.78 18.37 -10.12
C GLU A 409 -22.54 19.17 -10.52
N GLU A 410 -21.64 19.45 -9.58
CA GLU A 410 -20.37 20.13 -9.87
C GLU A 410 -19.51 19.34 -10.86
N LEU A 411 -19.48 18.00 -10.75
CA LEU A 411 -18.80 17.15 -11.72
C LEU A 411 -19.39 17.34 -13.12
N PHE A 412 -20.71 17.28 -13.27
CA PHE A 412 -21.36 17.41 -14.58
C PHE A 412 -21.17 18.81 -15.17
N GLU A 413 -21.20 19.86 -14.35
CA GLU A 413 -20.86 21.22 -14.80
C GLU A 413 -19.43 21.29 -15.37
N LEU A 414 -18.46 20.63 -14.73
CA LEU A 414 -17.09 20.55 -15.24
C LEU A 414 -17.00 19.75 -16.56
N LEU A 415 -17.80 18.70 -16.72
CA LEU A 415 -17.84 17.89 -17.96
C LEU A 415 -18.53 18.62 -19.12
N ASP A 416 -19.49 19.49 -18.82
CA ASP A 416 -20.24 20.26 -19.82
C ASP A 416 -19.47 21.48 -20.33
N ALA A 417 -18.45 21.93 -19.59
CA ALA A 417 -17.59 23.04 -20.00
C ALA A 417 -17.07 22.85 -21.44
N GLU A 418 -17.26 23.86 -22.29
CA GLU A 418 -16.80 23.80 -23.69
C GLU A 418 -15.27 23.75 -23.74
N ASN A 419 -14.62 24.56 -22.91
CA ASN A 419 -13.16 24.62 -22.74
C ASN A 419 -12.83 24.74 -21.25
N LEU A 420 -12.61 23.60 -20.59
CA LEU A 420 -12.16 23.58 -19.20
C LEU A 420 -10.66 23.91 -19.16
N PRO A 421 -10.22 25.04 -18.57
CA PRO A 421 -8.80 25.36 -18.51
C PRO A 421 -8.09 24.43 -17.52
N ALA A 422 -6.81 24.15 -17.77
CA ALA A 422 -5.96 23.52 -16.77
C ALA A 422 -5.75 24.48 -15.58
N LYS A 423 -5.72 23.92 -14.37
CA LYS A 423 -5.37 24.69 -13.17
C LYS A 423 -3.86 25.06 -13.18
N PRO A 424 -3.46 26.12 -12.45
CA PRO A 424 -2.04 26.42 -12.24
C PRO A 424 -1.30 25.19 -11.71
N ASN A 425 -0.15 24.88 -12.31
CA ASN A 425 0.56 23.61 -12.06
C ASN A 425 1.89 23.79 -11.33
N GLU A 426 2.28 25.00 -10.95
CA GLU A 426 3.54 25.28 -10.27
C GLU A 426 3.66 24.50 -8.96
N ARG A 427 2.53 24.36 -8.23
CA ARG A 427 2.47 23.60 -6.98
C ARG A 427 2.59 22.09 -7.18
N CYS A 428 2.50 21.57 -8.40
CA CYS A 428 2.83 20.15 -8.67
C CYS A 428 4.27 19.85 -8.25
N LEU A 429 5.18 20.83 -8.33
CA LEU A 429 6.57 20.67 -7.92
C LEU A 429 6.71 20.42 -6.41
N GLU A 430 5.77 20.87 -5.57
CA GLU A 430 5.74 20.56 -4.14
C GLU A 430 5.51 19.07 -3.91
N TYR A 431 4.59 18.46 -4.67
CA TYR A 431 4.36 17.02 -4.68
C TYR A 431 5.60 16.27 -5.14
N GLY A 432 6.18 16.65 -6.28
CA GLY A 432 7.39 16.00 -6.81
C GLY A 432 8.57 16.09 -5.83
N PHE A 433 8.72 17.24 -5.16
CA PHE A 433 9.74 17.44 -4.14
C PHE A 433 9.54 16.49 -2.97
N TYR A 434 8.33 16.45 -2.40
CA TYR A 434 7.97 15.50 -1.33
C TYR A 434 8.24 14.06 -1.72
N MET A 435 7.80 13.63 -2.91
CA MET A 435 8.02 12.26 -3.37
C MET A 435 9.49 11.87 -3.51
N LYS A 436 10.40 12.84 -3.67
CA LYS A 436 11.85 12.61 -3.79
C LYS A 436 12.63 12.78 -2.48
N THR A 437 12.09 13.50 -1.49
CA THR A 437 12.87 13.90 -0.30
C THR A 437 12.29 13.46 1.03
N HIS A 438 11.02 13.06 1.11
CA HIS A 438 10.41 12.76 2.40
C HIS A 438 11.02 11.52 3.07
N GLY A 439 11.09 11.56 4.40
CA GLY A 439 11.57 10.45 5.22
C GLY A 439 12.94 10.70 5.84
N ILE A 440 13.32 9.76 6.70
CA ILE A 440 14.55 9.75 7.47
C ILE A 440 15.49 8.74 6.81
N LYS A 441 16.71 9.18 6.52
CA LYS A 441 17.71 8.33 5.89
C LYS A 441 18.19 7.27 6.88
N HIS A 442 18.24 6.01 6.44
CA HIS A 442 18.86 4.92 7.17
C HIS A 442 20.35 5.22 7.47
N LYS A 443 20.75 5.06 8.73
CA LYS A 443 22.13 5.13 9.22
C LYS A 443 22.78 3.74 9.23
N TYR A 444 22.05 2.72 9.67
CA TYR A 444 22.54 1.36 9.90
C TYR A 444 22.14 0.37 8.81
N PHE A 445 20.99 0.59 8.16
CA PHE A 445 20.56 -0.24 7.04
C PHE A 445 21.05 0.30 5.70
N HIS A 446 21.82 -0.52 4.99
CA HIS A 446 22.25 -0.23 3.63
C HIS A 446 21.43 -1.06 2.63
N ALA A 447 20.43 -0.42 2.02
CA ALA A 447 19.59 -1.06 1.02
C ALA A 447 20.36 -1.35 -0.28
N LEU A 448 20.28 -2.59 -0.77
CA LEU A 448 20.75 -2.98 -2.09
C LEU A 448 19.60 -2.87 -3.11
N THR A 449 18.44 -3.38 -2.73
CA THR A 449 17.17 -3.28 -3.45
C THR A 449 16.07 -2.83 -2.50
N HIS A 450 14.85 -2.66 -2.98
CA HIS A 450 13.70 -2.38 -2.10
C HIS A 450 13.28 -3.58 -1.22
N GLN A 451 13.86 -4.76 -1.43
CA GLN A 451 13.54 -5.99 -0.70
C GLN A 451 14.79 -6.68 -0.13
N SER A 452 15.96 -6.05 -0.21
CA SER A 452 17.20 -6.62 0.30
C SER A 452 18.22 -5.54 0.65
N GLY A 453 19.07 -5.84 1.62
CA GLY A 453 20.11 -4.95 2.07
C GLY A 453 20.97 -5.58 3.16
N ARG A 454 21.76 -4.75 3.83
CA ARG A 454 22.63 -5.18 4.92
C ARG A 454 22.46 -4.24 6.11
N TYR A 455 22.15 -4.81 7.26
CA TYR A 455 22.10 -4.08 8.52
C TYR A 455 23.47 -4.18 9.21
N LYS A 456 24.14 -3.05 9.44
CA LYS A 456 25.53 -2.99 9.96
C LYS A 456 26.49 -3.96 9.23
N GLY A 457 26.37 -4.01 7.90
CA GLY A 457 27.20 -4.86 7.04
C GLY A 457 26.77 -6.34 6.92
N VAL A 458 25.78 -6.79 7.70
CA VAL A 458 25.29 -8.18 7.69
C VAL A 458 23.94 -8.28 6.98
N ASP A 459 23.81 -9.26 6.09
CA ASP A 459 22.54 -9.61 5.45
C ASP A 459 21.71 -10.50 6.39
N LEU A 460 20.69 -9.91 7.02
CA LEU A 460 19.77 -10.63 7.91
C LEU A 460 18.81 -11.56 7.16
N GLN A 461 18.64 -11.39 5.85
CA GLN A 461 17.70 -12.13 5.01
C GLN A 461 18.33 -13.35 4.34
N LYS A 462 19.65 -13.58 4.51
CA LYS A 462 20.40 -14.67 3.85
C LYS A 462 19.86 -16.09 4.09
N LEU A 463 19.13 -16.31 5.19
CA LEU A 463 18.41 -17.57 5.48
C LEU A 463 16.88 -17.42 5.35
N ASP A 464 16.40 -16.71 4.34
CA ASP A 464 14.97 -16.65 4.05
C ASP A 464 14.48 -17.93 3.33
N PHE A 465 13.67 -18.70 4.06
CA PHE A 465 13.06 -19.94 3.57
C PHE A 465 12.12 -19.75 2.38
N LYS A 466 11.65 -18.53 2.06
CA LYS A 466 10.92 -18.28 0.81
C LYS A 466 11.77 -18.62 -0.42
N GLN A 467 13.08 -18.34 -0.39
CA GLN A 467 14.01 -18.74 -1.44
C GLN A 467 14.27 -20.24 -1.46
N THR A 468 14.38 -20.86 -0.27
CA THR A 468 14.62 -22.31 -0.14
C THR A 468 13.39 -23.12 -0.59
N LYS A 469 12.17 -22.65 -0.32
CA LYS A 469 10.91 -23.25 -0.76
C LYS A 469 10.76 -23.14 -2.30
N ARG A 470 11.08 -21.99 -2.90
CA ARG A 470 11.12 -21.85 -4.37
C ARG A 470 12.12 -22.81 -5.02
N LYS A 471 13.31 -23.00 -4.43
CA LYS A 471 14.33 -23.91 -4.96
C LYS A 471 14.02 -25.40 -4.75
N LEU A 472 13.37 -25.77 -3.65
CA LEU A 472 13.10 -27.17 -3.31
C LEU A 472 11.72 -27.68 -3.78
N ILE A 473 10.70 -26.82 -3.82
CA ILE A 473 9.31 -27.23 -4.10
C ILE A 473 8.91 -26.97 -5.56
N SER A 474 9.45 -25.94 -6.22
CA SER A 474 9.19 -25.69 -7.65
C SER A 474 9.46 -26.92 -8.53
N PRO A 475 10.56 -27.69 -8.35
CA PRO A 475 10.79 -28.88 -9.16
C PRO A 475 9.79 -29.99 -8.85
N LEU A 476 9.39 -30.16 -7.58
CA LEU A 476 8.47 -31.22 -7.14
C LEU A 476 7.03 -30.96 -7.57
N GLU A 477 6.56 -29.71 -7.55
CA GLU A 477 5.25 -29.33 -8.08
C GLU A 477 5.20 -29.46 -9.61
N GLU A 478 6.30 -29.15 -10.30
CA GLU A 478 6.40 -29.33 -11.75
C GLU A 478 6.42 -30.81 -12.15
N ILE A 479 7.12 -31.65 -11.37
CA ILE A 479 7.12 -33.11 -11.52
C ILE A 479 5.73 -33.68 -11.23
N TYR A 480 5.05 -33.23 -10.17
CA TYR A 480 3.70 -33.68 -9.82
C TYR A 480 2.66 -33.27 -10.88
N ARG A 481 2.75 -32.05 -11.42
CA ARG A 481 1.90 -31.60 -12.54
C ARG A 481 2.17 -32.39 -13.83
N LYS A 482 3.42 -32.76 -14.10
CA LYS A 482 3.76 -33.68 -15.22
C LYS A 482 3.19 -35.08 -14.98
N PHE A 483 3.25 -35.59 -13.75
CA PHE A 483 2.70 -36.90 -13.39
C PHE A 483 1.16 -36.95 -13.52
N ILE A 484 0.45 -35.90 -13.10
CA ILE A 484 -1.01 -35.79 -13.29
C ILE A 484 -1.39 -35.67 -14.76
N LYS A 485 -0.60 -34.95 -15.58
CA LYS A 485 -0.84 -34.86 -17.03
C LYS A 485 -0.60 -36.18 -17.76
N MET A 486 0.36 -36.99 -17.31
CA MET A 486 0.62 -38.31 -17.89
C MET A 486 -0.48 -39.34 -17.57
N ASN A 487 -1.15 -39.22 -16.43
CA ASN A 487 -2.25 -40.12 -16.05
C ASN A 487 -3.63 -39.70 -16.60
N LYS A 488 -3.69 -38.69 -17.47
CA LYS A 488 -4.92 -38.21 -18.13
C LYS A 488 -4.90 -38.34 -19.65
N ASN A 489 -3.93 -39.05 -20.22
CA ASN A 489 -3.88 -39.40 -21.63
C ASN A 489 -4.03 -40.90 -21.82
#